data_AF-A0A329SPX4-F1
#
_entry.id   AF-A0A329SPX4-F1
#
_cell.length_a   1.000
_cell.length_b   1.000
_cell.length_c   1.000
_cell.angle_alpha   90.00
_cell.angle_beta   90.00
_cell.angle_gamma   90.00
#
_symmetry.space_group_name_H-M   'P 1'
#
loop_
_entity.id
_entity.type
_entity.pdbx_description
1 polymer ?
#
loop_
_entity_poly.entity_id
_entity_poly.type
_entity_poly.pdbx_seq_one_letter_code
_entity_poly.pdbx_strand_id
1 'polypeptide(L)'
;MMLKKLSSSVAPRCVQTFQGRAAMSSKAVVDTYESPDHYFEKDRIDAGDPSKRAFTYFMLGGARVAYATAARLAVVKFVGSMSASADVLALATAEFDLSNINEGSTVTVKWRGKPIFIKHRTAKEIDISNQVDVSNLRDPETDAVRVQKPEWLVVLGVCTHLGCVPTSDAGEYGGWFCPCHGSHYDLSGRIRKGPAPLNLEIPPYQFLEENKILLG
;
A
#
# COMPACT_ATOMS: atom_id res chain seq x y z
N MET A 1 -79.05 27.83 46.08
CA MET A 1 -80.17 28.78 45.94
C MET A 1 -79.56 30.16 45.73
N MET A 2 -79.67 30.70 44.51
CA MET A 2 -79.25 32.07 44.18
C MET A 2 -80.05 33.10 44.98
N LEU A 3 -79.45 34.25 45.29
CA LEU A 3 -80.00 35.61 45.18
C LEU A 3 -78.79 36.56 45.41
N LYS A 4 -78.19 37.25 44.42
CA LYS A 4 -78.69 38.38 43.59
C LYS A 4 -79.39 39.41 44.50
N LYS A 5 -79.03 40.69 44.58
CA LYS A 5 -78.69 41.64 43.51
C LYS A 5 -78.41 43.05 44.12
N LEU A 6 -77.57 43.83 43.44
CA LEU A 6 -77.70 45.26 43.04
C LEU A 6 -77.74 46.34 44.13
N SER A 7 -76.75 47.25 44.18
CA SER A 7 -76.53 48.45 43.34
C SER A 7 -77.30 49.68 43.82
N SER A 8 -76.60 50.72 44.27
CA SER A 8 -76.43 51.98 43.51
C SER A 8 -75.96 53.16 44.39
N SER A 9 -75.37 54.13 43.71
CA SER A 9 -75.31 55.57 44.03
C SER A 9 -74.08 56.14 44.78
N VAL A 10 -73.19 56.72 43.96
CA VAL A 10 -72.54 58.05 43.98
C VAL A 10 -71.97 58.62 45.31
N ALA A 11 -70.73 59.07 45.18
CA ALA A 11 -69.74 59.46 46.19
C ALA A 11 -70.00 60.77 46.97
N PRO A 12 -69.32 60.94 48.14
CA PRO A 12 -68.99 62.24 48.68
C PRO A 12 -67.48 62.55 48.65
N ARG A 13 -67.19 63.83 48.84
CA ARG A 13 -65.93 64.57 48.61
C ARG A 13 -64.78 64.23 49.55
N CYS A 14 -63.59 64.39 48.96
CA CYS A 14 -62.29 64.82 49.50
C CYS A 14 -62.24 65.27 50.97
N VAL A 15 -61.47 64.53 51.76
CA VAL A 15 -60.80 65.04 52.98
C VAL A 15 -59.32 64.73 52.81
N GLN A 16 -58.52 65.77 52.52
CA GLN A 16 -57.07 65.69 52.62
C GLN A 16 -56.71 65.55 54.10
N THR A 17 -56.08 64.44 54.46
CA THR A 17 -55.30 64.32 55.70
C THR A 17 -53.87 63.97 55.32
N PHE A 18 -52.99 64.92 55.56
CA PHE A 18 -51.55 64.82 55.35
C PHE A 18 -50.93 64.34 56.65
N GLN A 19 -50.24 63.19 56.64
CA GLN A 19 -49.04 62.88 57.45
C GLN A 19 -48.71 61.39 57.41
N GLY A 20 -47.45 61.05 57.10
CA GLY A 20 -46.92 59.72 57.46
C GLY A 20 -45.74 59.22 56.63
N ARG A 21 -44.55 59.79 56.88
CA ARG A 21 -43.18 59.23 56.75
C ARG A 21 -42.95 58.06 55.77
N ALA A 22 -42.07 58.34 54.80
CA ALA A 22 -41.31 57.35 54.04
C ALA A 22 -40.54 56.39 54.97
N ALA A 23 -40.66 55.09 54.71
CA ALA A 23 -39.72 54.07 55.17
C ALA A 23 -39.02 53.48 53.95
N MET A 24 -37.86 54.03 53.59
CA MET A 24 -36.92 53.34 52.71
C MET A 24 -36.33 52.17 53.49
N SER A 25 -36.81 50.96 53.21
CA SER A 25 -36.13 49.73 53.63
C SER A 25 -34.94 49.53 52.71
N SER A 26 -33.75 49.98 53.13
CA SER A 26 -32.49 49.65 52.48
C SER A 26 -32.13 48.20 52.79
N LYS A 27 -32.73 47.25 52.07
CA LYS A 27 -32.12 45.92 51.97
C LYS A 27 -30.78 46.10 51.26
N ALA A 28 -29.69 45.81 51.95
CA ALA A 28 -28.37 45.77 51.34
C ALA A 28 -28.43 44.83 50.13
N VAL A 29 -28.06 45.33 48.95
CA VAL A 29 -27.91 44.50 47.75
C VAL A 29 -26.71 43.61 48.01
N VAL A 30 -26.98 42.37 48.40
CA VAL A 30 -25.95 41.33 48.49
C VAL A 30 -25.72 40.88 47.05
N ASP A 31 -24.52 41.12 46.52
CA ASP A 31 -24.16 40.64 45.19
C ASP A 31 -24.16 39.11 45.21
N THR A 32 -25.11 38.50 44.50
CA THR A 32 -25.28 37.03 44.45
C THR A 32 -24.34 36.37 43.45
N TYR A 33 -23.44 37.14 42.80
CA TYR A 33 -22.59 36.68 41.69
C TYR A 33 -23.38 36.07 40.51
N GLU A 34 -24.69 36.32 40.44
CA GLU A 34 -25.53 35.90 39.34
C GLU A 34 -25.45 36.91 38.20
N SER A 35 -25.59 36.45 36.96
CA SER A 35 -25.64 37.34 35.80
C SER A 35 -26.85 38.29 35.94
N PRO A 36 -26.68 39.63 35.90
CA PRO A 36 -27.73 40.61 36.22
C PRO A 36 -29.03 40.49 35.40
N ASP A 37 -28.96 39.87 34.24
CA ASP A 37 -30.02 39.80 33.24
C ASP A 37 -30.35 38.37 32.79
N HIS A 38 -29.76 37.36 33.46
CA HIS A 38 -29.89 35.94 33.06
C HIS A 38 -29.61 35.72 31.56
N TYR A 39 -28.78 36.57 30.94
CA TYR A 39 -28.59 36.61 29.48
C TYR A 39 -28.18 35.26 28.89
N PHE A 40 -27.44 34.49 29.66
CA PHE A 40 -26.93 33.17 29.26
C PHE A 40 -27.92 32.04 29.49
N GLU A 41 -29.03 32.26 30.19
CA GLU A 41 -29.97 31.19 30.59
C GLU A 41 -30.83 30.72 29.41
N LYS A 42 -31.26 31.64 28.55
CA LYS A 42 -31.97 31.34 27.29
C LYS A 42 -31.10 30.57 26.28
N ASP A 43 -29.79 30.79 26.33
CA ASP A 43 -28.80 30.18 25.42
C ASP A 43 -28.10 29.00 26.11
N ARG A 44 -28.49 28.66 27.35
CA ARG A 44 -27.89 27.58 28.13
C ARG A 44 -28.37 26.26 27.54
N ILE A 45 -27.42 25.50 27.01
CA ILE A 45 -27.69 24.13 26.57
C ILE A 45 -27.96 23.30 27.82
N ASP A 46 -29.16 22.72 27.91
CA ASP A 46 -29.52 21.82 29.00
C ASP A 46 -28.52 20.66 29.11
N ALA A 47 -28.23 20.25 30.35
CA ALA A 47 -27.39 19.09 30.60
C ALA A 47 -28.09 17.84 30.06
N GLY A 48 -27.65 17.36 28.88
CA GLY A 48 -28.25 16.21 28.21
C GLY A 48 -28.23 14.94 29.05
N ASP A 49 -29.30 14.15 28.93
CA ASP A 49 -29.51 12.89 29.66
C ASP A 49 -28.31 11.91 29.46
N PRO A 50 -27.59 11.57 30.55
CA PRO A 50 -26.44 10.67 30.47
C PRO A 50 -26.75 9.28 29.90
N SER A 51 -27.98 8.78 30.05
CA SER A 51 -28.39 7.45 29.55
C SER A 51 -28.38 7.36 28.02
N LYS A 52 -28.53 8.50 27.32
CA LYS A 52 -28.57 8.58 25.85
C LYS A 52 -27.17 8.65 25.21
N ARG A 53 -26.13 8.92 25.99
CA ARG A 53 -24.74 9.09 25.50
C ARG A 53 -24.22 7.85 24.79
N ALA A 54 -24.54 6.66 25.31
CA ALA A 54 -24.13 5.40 24.69
C ALA A 54 -24.68 5.26 23.26
N PHE A 55 -25.97 5.56 23.07
CA PHE A 55 -26.59 5.56 21.74
C PHE A 55 -25.97 6.64 20.82
N THR A 56 -25.74 7.85 21.34
CA THR A 56 -25.09 8.93 20.57
C THR A 56 -23.68 8.55 20.13
N TYR A 57 -22.86 7.98 21.01
CA TYR A 57 -21.51 7.52 20.68
C TYR A 57 -21.52 6.33 19.74
N PHE A 58 -22.48 5.42 19.87
CA PHE A 58 -22.67 4.34 18.91
C PHE A 58 -22.95 4.88 17.51
N MET A 59 -23.87 5.84 17.37
CA MET A 59 -24.21 6.43 16.07
C MET A 59 -23.03 7.24 15.47
N LEU A 60 -22.36 8.07 16.27
CA LEU A 60 -21.18 8.82 15.82
C LEU A 60 -20.00 7.91 15.48
N GLY A 61 -19.77 6.88 16.29
CA GLY A 61 -18.74 5.87 16.07
C GLY A 61 -19.00 5.07 14.81
N GLY A 62 -20.24 4.58 14.63
CA GLY A 62 -20.66 3.85 13.44
C GLY A 62 -20.49 4.68 12.16
N ALA A 63 -20.91 5.95 12.18
CA ALA A 63 -20.70 6.87 11.06
C ALA A 63 -19.21 7.07 10.73
N ARG A 64 -18.35 7.21 11.75
CA ARG A 64 -16.89 7.33 11.56
C ARG A 64 -16.27 6.06 10.97
N VAL A 65 -16.70 4.88 11.41
CA VAL A 65 -16.23 3.60 10.86
C VAL A 65 -16.63 3.47 9.40
N ALA A 66 -17.88 3.80 9.06
CA ALA A 66 -18.36 3.80 7.68
C ALA A 66 -17.55 4.78 6.80
N TYR A 67 -17.35 6.00 7.28
CA TYR A 67 -16.54 7.01 6.58
C TYR A 67 -15.09 6.55 6.37
N ALA A 68 -14.42 6.07 7.42
CA ALA A 68 -13.05 5.59 7.35
C ALA A 68 -12.90 4.40 6.39
N THR A 69 -13.88 3.50 6.37
CA THR A 69 -13.92 2.36 5.45
C THR A 69 -14.08 2.83 4.00
N ALA A 70 -15.00 3.77 3.73
CA ALA A 70 -15.20 4.32 2.41
C ALA A 70 -13.94 5.05 1.89
N ALA A 71 -13.33 5.88 2.73
CA ALA A 71 -12.08 6.58 2.41
C ALA A 71 -10.94 5.58 2.12
N ARG A 72 -10.79 4.54 2.94
CA ARG A 72 -9.80 3.47 2.71
C ARG A 72 -10.04 2.77 1.39
N LEU A 73 -11.29 2.39 1.09
CA LEU A 73 -11.62 1.71 -0.16
C LEU A 73 -11.35 2.60 -1.38
N ALA A 74 -11.66 3.89 -1.30
CA ALA A 74 -11.34 4.84 -2.35
C ALA A 74 -9.84 4.90 -2.63
N VAL A 75 -9.01 5.03 -1.59
CA VAL A 75 -7.54 5.05 -1.73
C VAL A 75 -7.01 3.71 -2.28
N VAL A 76 -7.46 2.59 -1.73
CA VAL A 76 -6.99 1.26 -2.16
C VAL A 76 -7.38 0.99 -3.61
N LYS A 77 -8.59 1.37 -4.05
CA LYS A 77 -9.01 1.19 -5.44
C LYS A 77 -8.29 2.14 -6.38
N PHE A 78 -8.05 3.38 -5.97
CA PHE A 78 -7.26 4.33 -6.75
C PHE A 78 -5.82 3.83 -6.95
N VAL A 79 -5.12 3.47 -5.87
CA VAL A 79 -3.76 2.88 -5.96
C VAL A 79 -3.78 1.56 -6.73
N GLY A 80 -4.79 0.72 -6.52
CA GLY A 80 -4.98 -0.54 -7.23
C GLY A 80 -5.15 -0.35 -8.74
N SER A 81 -5.75 0.75 -9.19
CA SER A 81 -5.87 1.06 -10.62
C SER A 81 -4.54 1.37 -11.32
N MET A 82 -3.49 1.70 -10.55
CA MET A 82 -2.13 1.90 -11.05
C MET A 82 -1.27 0.62 -10.98
N SER A 83 -1.82 -0.49 -10.47
CA SER A 83 -1.13 -1.79 -10.46
C SER A 83 -1.18 -2.47 -11.83
N ALA A 84 -0.44 -3.56 -11.99
CA ALA A 84 -0.40 -4.31 -13.25
C ALA A 84 -1.81 -4.78 -13.68
N SER A 85 -2.16 -4.52 -14.93
CA SER A 85 -3.45 -4.88 -15.52
C SER A 85 -3.55 -6.38 -15.82
N ALA A 86 -4.79 -6.88 -15.98
CA ALA A 86 -5.05 -8.31 -16.13
C ALA A 86 -4.43 -8.93 -17.39
N ASP A 87 -4.30 -8.16 -18.47
CA ASP A 87 -3.61 -8.56 -19.71
C ASP A 87 -2.10 -8.74 -19.51
N VAL A 88 -1.46 -7.89 -18.70
CA VAL A 88 -0.04 -8.04 -18.33
C VAL A 88 0.17 -9.28 -17.45
N LEU A 89 -0.78 -9.59 -16.57
CA LEU A 89 -0.75 -10.81 -15.75
C LEU A 89 -1.07 -12.07 -16.55
N ALA A 90 -1.85 -11.97 -17.63
CA ALA A 90 -2.14 -13.11 -18.51
C ALA A 90 -0.90 -13.59 -19.28
N LEU A 91 0.12 -12.74 -19.46
CA LEU A 91 1.42 -13.10 -20.04
C LEU A 91 2.34 -13.87 -19.05
N ALA A 92 1.77 -14.53 -18.04
CA ALA A 92 2.52 -15.23 -17.00
C ALA A 92 3.29 -16.44 -17.54
N THR A 93 2.70 -17.18 -18.47
CA THR A 93 3.28 -18.40 -19.05
C THR A 93 3.54 -18.22 -20.54
N ALA A 94 4.72 -18.62 -21.01
CA ALA A 94 5.06 -18.63 -22.44
C ALA A 94 5.79 -19.92 -22.80
N GLU A 95 5.43 -20.50 -23.94
CA GLU A 95 6.06 -21.69 -24.50
C GLU A 95 7.08 -21.28 -25.57
N PHE A 96 8.27 -21.88 -25.50
CA PHE A 96 9.34 -21.67 -26.47
C PHE A 96 9.84 -23.01 -26.99
N ASP A 97 10.03 -23.07 -28.30
CA ASP A 97 10.59 -24.22 -28.99
C ASP A 97 12.12 -24.13 -29.03
N LEU A 98 12.77 -25.24 -28.65
CA LEU A 98 14.21 -25.41 -28.58
C LEU A 98 14.80 -25.98 -29.87
N SER A 99 13.98 -26.53 -30.76
CA SER A 99 14.43 -27.26 -31.95
C SER A 99 15.34 -26.45 -32.89
N ASN A 100 15.20 -25.12 -32.89
CA ASN A 100 15.93 -24.21 -33.75
C ASN A 100 17.24 -23.68 -33.13
N ILE A 101 17.64 -24.14 -31.94
CA ILE A 101 18.82 -23.65 -31.23
C ILE A 101 20.03 -24.58 -31.46
N ASN A 102 21.00 -24.09 -32.22
CA ASN A 102 22.25 -24.81 -32.47
C ASN A 102 23.10 -24.91 -31.19
N GLU A 103 23.85 -25.99 -31.04
CA GLU A 103 24.84 -26.14 -29.97
C GLU A 103 25.84 -24.97 -29.95
N GLY A 104 26.13 -24.46 -28.76
CA GLY A 104 27.00 -23.30 -28.53
C GLY A 104 26.36 -21.94 -28.81
N SER A 105 25.13 -21.89 -29.33
CA SER A 105 24.43 -20.63 -29.58
C SER A 105 23.55 -20.20 -28.40
N THR A 106 23.48 -18.88 -28.20
CA THR A 106 22.61 -18.24 -27.21
C THR A 106 21.47 -17.52 -27.92
N VAL A 107 20.22 -17.86 -27.58
CA VAL A 107 19.03 -17.16 -28.06
C VAL A 107 18.47 -16.30 -26.93
N THR A 108 18.09 -15.07 -27.29
CA THR A 108 17.40 -14.16 -26.35
C THR A 108 15.92 -14.14 -26.68
N VAL A 109 15.09 -14.59 -25.74
CA VAL A 109 13.62 -14.53 -25.85
C VAL A 109 13.07 -13.52 -24.85
N LYS A 110 11.88 -12.97 -25.13
CA LYS A 110 11.22 -12.00 -24.24
C LYS A 110 10.12 -12.69 -23.44
N TRP A 111 10.19 -12.62 -22.12
CA TRP A 111 9.15 -13.11 -21.20
C TRP A 111 8.85 -12.05 -20.14
N ARG A 112 7.57 -11.72 -19.94
CA ARG A 112 7.11 -10.66 -18.99
C ARG A 112 7.85 -9.32 -19.15
N GLY A 113 8.21 -8.97 -20.39
CA GLY A 113 8.97 -7.75 -20.69
C GLY A 113 10.48 -7.83 -20.43
N LYS A 114 10.97 -8.91 -19.83
CA LYS A 114 12.38 -9.15 -19.52
C LYS A 114 13.02 -10.08 -20.56
N PRO A 115 14.30 -9.88 -20.91
CA PRO A 115 15.02 -10.83 -21.74
C PRO A 115 15.37 -12.09 -20.92
N ILE A 116 15.23 -13.26 -21.54
CA ILE A 116 15.73 -14.55 -21.04
C ILE A 116 16.74 -15.05 -22.05
N PHE A 117 17.90 -15.47 -21.55
CA PHE A 117 18.92 -16.16 -22.33
C PHE A 117 18.70 -17.66 -22.21
N ILE A 118 18.54 -18.29 -23.37
CA ILE A 118 18.50 -19.74 -23.52
C ILE A 118 19.77 -20.11 -24.29
N LYS A 119 20.71 -20.79 -23.64
CA LYS A 119 21.94 -21.26 -24.26
C LYS A 119 21.93 -22.78 -24.34
N HIS A 120 22.15 -23.30 -25.53
CA HIS A 120 22.42 -24.72 -25.74
C HIS A 120 23.93 -24.93 -25.54
N ARG A 121 24.32 -25.45 -24.38
CA ARG A 121 25.73 -25.57 -23.99
C ARG A 121 26.38 -26.79 -24.60
N THR A 122 27.63 -26.65 -25.00
CA THR A 122 28.49 -27.77 -25.42
C THR A 122 29.01 -28.55 -24.20
N ALA A 123 29.39 -29.81 -24.40
CA ALA A 123 30.00 -30.63 -23.34
C ALA A 123 31.21 -29.94 -22.68
N LYS A 124 32.03 -29.23 -23.47
CA LYS A 124 33.19 -28.48 -22.95
C LYS A 124 32.79 -27.34 -22.02
N GLU A 125 31.72 -26.61 -22.37
CA GLU A 125 31.22 -25.50 -21.53
C GLU A 125 30.64 -26.01 -20.21
N ILE A 126 30.00 -27.18 -20.23
CA ILE A 126 29.47 -27.86 -19.04
C ILE A 126 30.63 -28.27 -18.12
N ASP A 127 31.67 -28.89 -18.67
CA ASP A 127 32.86 -29.30 -17.90
C ASP A 127 33.55 -28.09 -17.25
N ILE A 128 33.75 -27.00 -18.01
CA ILE A 128 34.31 -25.76 -17.49
C ILE A 128 33.45 -25.20 -16.34
N SER A 129 32.13 -25.19 -16.50
CA SER A 129 31.19 -24.67 -15.49
C SER A 129 31.16 -25.48 -14.20
N ASN A 130 31.45 -26.79 -14.30
CA ASN A 130 31.51 -27.72 -13.16
C ASN A 130 32.86 -27.70 -12.44
N GLN A 131 33.95 -27.38 -13.15
CA GLN A 131 35.30 -27.29 -12.57
C GLN A 131 35.56 -25.99 -11.81
N VAL A 132 34.65 -25.02 -11.87
CA VAL A 132 34.75 -23.77 -11.12
C VAL A 132 34.68 -24.05 -9.60
N ASP A 133 35.71 -23.59 -8.88
CA ASP A 133 35.69 -23.58 -7.43
C ASP A 133 34.65 -22.59 -6.89
N VAL A 134 33.58 -23.16 -6.32
CA VAL A 134 32.41 -22.44 -5.83
C VAL A 134 32.73 -21.59 -4.59
N SER A 135 33.76 -21.95 -3.82
CA SER A 135 34.15 -21.23 -2.61
C SER A 135 34.72 -19.83 -2.88
N ASN A 136 35.29 -19.64 -4.08
CA ASN A 136 35.86 -18.38 -4.53
C ASN A 136 34.84 -17.46 -5.22
N LEU A 137 33.59 -17.90 -5.38
CA LEU A 137 32.53 -17.08 -5.96
C LEU A 137 31.93 -16.14 -4.91
N ARG A 138 31.53 -14.95 -5.35
CA ARG A 138 30.80 -13.98 -4.51
C ARG A 138 29.44 -14.53 -4.07
N ASP A 139 28.78 -15.24 -4.98
CA ASP A 139 27.49 -15.90 -4.77
C ASP A 139 27.68 -17.41 -5.04
N PRO A 140 28.00 -18.19 -4.00
CA PRO A 140 28.39 -19.59 -4.13
C PRO A 140 27.22 -20.47 -4.59
N GLU A 141 27.25 -20.87 -5.87
CA GLU A 141 26.26 -21.77 -6.45
C GLU A 141 26.92 -22.75 -7.42
N THR A 142 26.51 -24.02 -7.35
CA THR A 142 26.97 -25.08 -8.28
C THR A 142 26.13 -25.09 -9.55
N ASP A 143 26.65 -25.62 -10.65
CA ASP A 143 25.90 -25.69 -11.92
C ASP A 143 24.64 -26.55 -11.79
N ALA A 144 24.76 -27.68 -11.08
CA ALA A 144 23.70 -28.66 -10.92
C ALA A 144 22.46 -28.11 -10.18
N VAL A 145 22.61 -27.06 -9.37
CA VAL A 145 21.48 -26.38 -8.72
C VAL A 145 20.81 -25.39 -9.68
N ARG A 146 21.59 -24.85 -10.62
CA ARG A 146 21.16 -23.80 -11.56
C ARG A 146 20.40 -24.32 -12.77
N VAL A 147 20.69 -25.55 -13.20
CA VAL A 147 20.12 -26.15 -14.39
C VAL A 147 19.43 -27.47 -14.05
N GLN A 148 18.27 -27.72 -14.66
CA GLN A 148 17.60 -29.02 -14.57
C GLN A 148 18.23 -30.04 -15.53
N LYS A 149 18.64 -29.56 -16.73
CA LYS A 149 19.30 -30.33 -17.77
C LYS A 149 20.61 -29.62 -18.15
N PRO A 150 21.79 -30.26 -18.05
CA PRO A 150 23.07 -29.57 -18.20
C PRO A 150 23.29 -28.98 -19.60
N GLU A 151 22.69 -29.53 -20.64
CA GLU A 151 22.74 -29.01 -22.00
C GLU A 151 21.97 -27.68 -22.17
N TRP A 152 20.97 -27.40 -21.32
CA TRP A 152 20.14 -26.21 -21.41
C TRP A 152 20.37 -25.28 -20.23
N LEU A 153 20.97 -24.11 -20.49
CA LEU A 153 21.02 -23.03 -19.52
C LEU A 153 19.93 -22.01 -19.84
N VAL A 154 19.04 -21.79 -18.88
CA VAL A 154 17.97 -20.79 -18.95
C VAL A 154 18.18 -19.80 -17.81
N VAL A 155 18.55 -18.57 -18.15
CA VAL A 155 18.78 -17.49 -17.17
C VAL A 155 18.11 -16.20 -17.61
N LEU A 156 17.70 -15.42 -16.63
CA LEU A 156 17.10 -14.12 -16.83
C LEU A 156 18.21 -13.11 -17.18
N GLY A 157 18.12 -12.50 -18.36
CA GLY A 157 19.13 -11.61 -18.93
C GLY A 157 19.14 -10.20 -18.35
N VAL A 158 18.87 -10.07 -17.05
CA VAL A 158 18.83 -8.80 -16.31
C VAL A 158 19.94 -8.80 -15.29
N CYS A 159 20.90 -7.92 -15.47
CA CYS A 159 22.05 -7.77 -14.59
C CYS A 159 21.57 -7.39 -13.17
N THR A 160 22.06 -8.13 -12.17
CA THR A 160 21.67 -7.96 -10.75
C THR A 160 22.22 -6.68 -10.11
N HIS A 161 23.02 -5.90 -10.82
CA HIS A 161 23.45 -4.59 -10.37
C HIS A 161 22.30 -3.57 -10.45
N LEU A 162 21.89 -3.20 -11.66
CA LEU A 162 20.89 -2.14 -11.93
C LEU A 162 19.94 -2.47 -13.09
N GLY A 163 19.91 -3.73 -13.54
CA GLY A 163 18.93 -4.21 -14.51
C GLY A 163 19.28 -4.04 -15.99
N CYS A 164 20.52 -3.70 -16.34
CA CYS A 164 20.98 -3.70 -17.73
C CYS A 164 20.95 -5.10 -18.35
N VAL A 165 20.89 -5.19 -19.68
CA VAL A 165 20.97 -6.45 -20.41
C VAL A 165 22.44 -6.79 -20.71
N PRO A 166 22.99 -7.91 -20.19
CA PRO A 166 24.33 -8.36 -20.56
C PRO A 166 24.39 -8.81 -22.03
N THR A 167 25.51 -8.55 -22.69
CA THR A 167 25.80 -9.06 -24.04
C THR A 167 26.27 -10.51 -23.94
N SER A 168 25.72 -11.40 -24.76
CA SER A 168 26.12 -12.81 -24.84
C SER A 168 27.49 -13.00 -25.49
N ASP A 169 28.16 -14.11 -25.12
CA ASP A 169 29.45 -14.54 -25.65
C ASP A 169 30.53 -13.44 -25.59
N ALA A 170 30.45 -12.63 -24.52
CA ALA A 170 31.32 -11.48 -24.29
C ALA A 170 31.90 -11.50 -22.87
N GLY A 171 33.04 -10.84 -22.72
CA GLY A 171 33.77 -10.73 -21.44
C GLY A 171 34.81 -11.83 -21.23
N GLU A 172 35.52 -11.73 -20.10
CA GLU A 172 36.70 -12.55 -19.78
C GLU A 172 36.39 -14.04 -19.50
N TYR A 173 35.14 -14.40 -19.25
CA TYR A 173 34.74 -15.74 -18.79
C TYR A 173 33.86 -16.51 -19.79
N GLY A 174 33.74 -16.04 -21.03
CA GLY A 174 33.03 -16.73 -22.11
C GLY A 174 31.50 -16.83 -21.95
N GLY A 175 30.93 -16.22 -20.90
CA GLY A 175 29.49 -16.15 -20.67
C GLY A 175 28.91 -14.83 -21.16
N TRP A 176 28.68 -13.91 -20.23
CA TRP A 176 28.06 -12.62 -20.53
C TRP A 176 28.83 -11.43 -19.96
N PHE A 177 28.75 -10.30 -20.66
CA PHE A 177 29.34 -9.04 -20.22
C PHE A 177 28.29 -7.93 -20.15
N CYS A 178 28.16 -7.30 -18.99
CA CYS A 178 27.30 -6.13 -18.81
C CYS A 178 28.10 -4.83 -19.02
N PRO A 179 27.85 -4.08 -20.12
CA PRO A 179 28.63 -2.90 -20.47
C PRO A 179 28.40 -1.71 -19.54
N CYS A 180 27.31 -1.70 -18.77
CA CYS A 180 26.95 -0.55 -17.94
C CYS A 180 28.00 -0.22 -16.87
N HIS A 181 28.51 -1.24 -16.18
CA HIS A 181 29.50 -1.08 -15.10
C HIS A 181 30.54 -2.22 -15.09
N GLY A 182 30.69 -2.94 -16.21
CA GLY A 182 31.71 -3.98 -16.38
C GLY A 182 31.49 -5.23 -15.52
N SER A 183 30.25 -5.71 -15.39
CA SER A 183 30.00 -7.00 -14.70
C SER A 183 30.21 -8.15 -15.67
N HIS A 184 31.01 -9.14 -15.27
CA HIS A 184 31.30 -10.33 -16.06
C HIS A 184 30.66 -11.56 -15.44
N TYR A 185 29.92 -12.30 -16.25
CA TYR A 185 29.28 -13.55 -15.88
C TYR A 185 29.94 -14.71 -16.63
N ASP A 186 30.10 -15.84 -15.96
CA ASP A 186 30.60 -17.07 -16.58
C ASP A 186 29.51 -17.81 -17.38
N LEU A 187 29.87 -18.95 -17.97
CA LEU A 187 29.01 -19.81 -18.78
C LEU A 187 27.80 -20.39 -18.04
N SER A 188 27.77 -20.34 -16.71
CA SER A 188 26.63 -20.75 -15.87
C SER A 188 25.78 -19.54 -15.45
N GLY A 189 26.16 -18.33 -15.88
CA GLY A 189 25.51 -17.07 -15.50
C GLY A 189 25.91 -16.58 -14.11
N ARG A 190 27.03 -17.04 -13.55
CA ARG A 190 27.48 -16.64 -12.20
C ARG A 190 28.39 -15.43 -12.27
N ILE A 191 28.27 -14.54 -11.29
CA ILE A 191 29.04 -13.30 -11.24
C ILE A 191 30.50 -13.59 -10.87
N ARG A 192 31.43 -13.13 -11.71
CA ARG A 192 32.88 -13.30 -11.50
C ARG A 192 33.58 -12.00 -11.15
N LYS A 193 33.21 -10.91 -11.83
CA LYS A 193 33.89 -9.61 -11.74
C LYS A 193 32.88 -8.48 -11.91
N GLY A 194 33.16 -7.33 -11.30
CA GLY A 194 32.33 -6.13 -11.38
C GLY A 194 31.44 -5.91 -10.14
N PRO A 195 30.54 -4.91 -10.19
CA PRO A 195 29.73 -4.49 -9.04
C PRO A 195 28.47 -5.32 -8.79
N ALA A 196 28.05 -6.19 -9.72
CA ALA A 196 26.88 -7.02 -9.52
C ALA A 196 27.04 -7.92 -8.26
N PRO A 197 26.07 -7.93 -7.34
CA PRO A 197 26.20 -8.67 -6.09
C PRO A 197 25.89 -10.16 -6.24
N LEU A 198 25.02 -10.53 -7.18
CA LEU A 198 24.42 -11.87 -7.29
C LEU A 198 24.58 -12.46 -8.70
N ASN A 199 24.43 -13.78 -8.82
CA ASN A 199 24.36 -14.51 -10.09
C ASN A 199 23.10 -14.11 -10.89
N LEU A 200 23.08 -14.38 -12.20
CA LEU A 200 21.87 -14.20 -13.00
C LEU A 200 20.77 -15.14 -12.49
N GLU A 201 19.58 -14.59 -12.28
CA GLU A 201 18.42 -15.30 -11.77
C GLU A 201 17.95 -16.37 -12.77
N ILE A 202 17.49 -17.51 -12.27
CA ILE A 202 16.90 -18.56 -13.09
C ILE A 202 15.38 -18.40 -13.00
N PRO A 203 14.68 -18.15 -14.12
CA PRO A 203 13.22 -18.07 -14.09
C PRO A 203 12.62 -19.45 -13.77
N PRO A 204 11.39 -19.53 -13.25
CA PRO A 204 10.68 -20.80 -13.17
C PRO A 204 10.43 -21.32 -14.58
N TYR A 205 10.89 -22.54 -14.85
CA TYR A 205 10.67 -23.21 -16.13
C TYR A 205 10.46 -24.71 -15.97
N GLN A 206 9.74 -25.30 -16.91
CA GLN A 206 9.48 -26.74 -16.99
C GLN A 206 9.65 -27.22 -18.43
N PHE A 207 10.16 -28.44 -18.60
CA PHE A 207 10.19 -29.11 -19.90
C PHE A 207 8.88 -29.89 -20.07
N LEU A 208 8.08 -29.54 -21.08
CA LEU A 208 6.81 -30.23 -21.38
C LEU A 208 7.02 -31.42 -22.32
N GLU A 209 7.74 -31.17 -23.42
CA GLU A 209 8.11 -32.13 -24.47
C GLU A 209 9.64 -32.09 -24.65
N GLU A 210 10.24 -33.02 -25.41
CA GLU A 210 11.71 -33.08 -25.61
C GLU A 210 12.30 -31.75 -26.09
N ASN A 211 11.55 -30.98 -26.88
CA ASN A 211 12.01 -29.72 -27.49
C ASN A 211 11.22 -28.47 -27.07
N LYS A 212 10.40 -28.51 -26.01
CA LYS A 212 9.64 -27.31 -25.57
C LYS A 212 9.87 -26.97 -24.10
N ILE A 213 10.10 -25.70 -23.85
CA ILE A 213 10.17 -25.12 -22.50
C ILE A 213 8.95 -24.25 -22.26
N LEU A 214 8.31 -24.46 -21.11
CA LEU A 214 7.34 -23.56 -20.53
C LEU A 214 8.05 -22.65 -19.52
N LEU A 215 8.00 -21.33 -19.72
CA LEU A 215 8.47 -20.32 -18.78
C LEU A 215 7.26 -19.76 -18.02
N GLY A 216 7.20 -19.91 -16.70
CA GLY A 216 6.02 -19.53 -15.90
C GLY A 216 5.80 -20.36 -14.66
#